data_AF-A0A8D1FNS8-F1
#
_entry.id   AF-A0A8D1FNS8-F1
#
_cell.length_a   1.000
_cell.length_b   1.000
_cell.length_c   1.000
_cell.angle_alpha   90.00
_cell.angle_beta   90.00
_cell.angle_gamma   90.00
#
_symmetry.space_group_name_H-M   'P 1'
#
loop_
_entity.id
_entity.type
_entity.pdbx_description
1 polymer ?
#
loop_
_entity_poly.entity_id
_entity_poly.type
_entity_poly.pdbx_seq_one_letter_code
_entity_poly.pdbx_strand_id
1 'polypeptide(L)'
;MSTLSIGGADCLSDCCLQVCQLFSTCVAFSLVADMGIGRGALGNWTLSIWCFCFAVTLIILMLQIWKLMSDFPSIRYKYSVTYACYAALLCLSASVIYSTTYVQFLPYGPYRDRAIAAIVFSCIAFLLYAVEVGVIWRVFWFSDVTCYVLTVPGLLKVLETFTACVIFAFISNTSLYHDQPALRWCVAVYTICFLQAAVVLVLNLGDCEYRLPIPFPIFQLGLTLLSVLLYASALVLWPLYQFDEKVGGQPQRSSDVNCSIMGDPNYYVCPWDQRLAVTVLTAINLLLYVADLVFWSCRVSVGTEDPPRGS
;
A
#
# COMPACT_ATOMS: atom_id res chain seq x y z
N MET A 1 8.80 40.00 10.53
CA MET A 1 7.70 40.14 9.54
C MET A 1 8.10 39.50 8.21
N SER A 2 8.65 38.29 8.26
CA SER A 2 9.26 37.61 7.10
C SER A 2 8.99 36.10 7.07
N THR A 3 8.18 35.59 7.99
CA THR A 3 7.75 34.18 8.05
C THR A 3 6.32 33.96 7.50
N LEU A 4 5.57 35.03 7.22
CA LEU A 4 4.17 34.93 6.75
C LEU A 4 4.04 34.82 5.22
N SER A 5 5.04 35.27 4.44
CA SER A 5 4.99 35.26 2.98
C SER A 5 5.42 33.92 2.36
N ILE A 6 6.14 33.08 3.10
CA ILE A 6 6.61 31.77 2.62
C ILE A 6 5.48 30.73 2.76
N GLY A 7 4.73 30.76 3.87
CA GLY A 7 3.62 29.83 4.09
C GLY A 7 2.42 29.96 3.13
N GLY A 8 2.23 31.13 2.50
CA GLY A 8 1.13 31.34 1.55
C GLY A 8 1.37 30.74 0.16
N ALA A 9 2.62 30.78 -0.34
CA ALA A 9 2.98 30.20 -1.63
C ALA A 9 3.03 28.67 -1.57
N ASP A 10 3.54 28.12 -0.47
CA ASP A 10 3.58 26.68 -0.24
C ASP A 10 2.16 26.10 -0.10
N CYS A 11 1.28 26.78 0.63
CA CYS A 11 -0.13 26.40 0.78
C CYS A 11 -0.91 26.44 -0.56
N LEU A 12 -0.63 27.43 -1.42
CA LEU A 12 -1.25 27.53 -2.74
C LEU A 12 -0.80 26.40 -3.67
N SER A 13 0.48 26.05 -3.62
CA SER A 13 1.05 24.93 -4.38
C SER A 13 0.43 23.59 -3.94
N ASP A 14 0.31 23.37 -2.63
CA ASP A 14 -0.33 22.17 -2.07
C ASP A 14 -1.82 22.07 -2.45
N CYS A 15 -2.56 23.19 -2.38
CA CYS A 15 -3.96 23.24 -2.82
C CYS A 15 -4.10 22.90 -4.32
N CYS A 16 -3.23 23.43 -5.17
CA CYS A 16 -3.24 23.15 -6.60
C CYS A 16 -3.02 21.66 -6.88
N LEU A 17 -2.05 21.06 -6.18
CA LEU A 17 -1.75 19.64 -6.29
C LEU A 17 -2.94 18.76 -5.87
N GLN A 18 -3.60 19.09 -4.76
CA GLN A 18 -4.78 18.37 -4.28
C GLN A 18 -5.99 18.52 -5.20
N VAL A 19 -6.19 19.69 -5.81
CA VAL A 19 -7.22 19.90 -6.84
C VAL A 19 -6.94 19.02 -8.06
N CYS A 20 -5.68 18.90 -8.50
CA CYS A 20 -5.32 17.97 -9.58
C CYS A 20 -5.57 16.50 -9.19
N GLN A 21 -5.27 16.10 -7.95
CA GLN A 21 -5.55 14.75 -7.45
C GLN A 21 -7.07 14.45 -7.44
N LEU A 22 -7.86 15.40 -6.94
CA LEU A 22 -9.33 15.35 -6.94
C LEU A 22 -9.89 15.21 -8.35
N PHE A 23 -9.41 16.04 -9.28
CA PHE A 23 -9.83 15.98 -10.67
C PHE A 23 -9.49 14.60 -11.29
N SER A 24 -8.27 14.12 -11.08
CA SER A 24 -7.81 12.85 -11.65
C SER A 24 -8.59 11.66 -11.11
N THR A 25 -8.79 11.58 -9.79
CA THR A 25 -9.60 10.52 -9.16
C THR A 25 -11.07 10.62 -9.55
N CYS A 26 -11.60 11.84 -9.70
CA CYS A 26 -12.97 12.11 -10.16
C CYS A 26 -13.22 11.58 -11.56
N VAL A 27 -12.33 11.90 -12.50
CA VAL A 27 -12.43 11.42 -13.89
C VAL A 27 -12.34 9.89 -13.91
N ALA A 28 -11.40 9.29 -13.16
CA ALA A 28 -11.24 7.84 -13.11
C ALA A 28 -12.52 7.13 -12.63
N PHE A 29 -13.09 7.51 -11.48
CA PHE A 29 -14.30 6.84 -10.98
C PHE A 29 -15.54 7.14 -11.85
N SER A 30 -15.64 8.36 -12.42
CA SER A 30 -16.79 8.75 -13.26
C SER A 30 -16.83 8.00 -14.58
N LEU A 31 -15.67 7.84 -15.23
CA LEU A 31 -15.54 7.03 -16.46
C LEU A 31 -15.95 5.58 -16.22
N VAL A 32 -15.57 5.04 -15.07
CA VAL A 32 -15.93 3.70 -14.70
C VAL A 32 -17.40 3.64 -14.28
N ALA A 33 -18.01 4.69 -13.70
CA ALA A 33 -19.44 4.80 -13.34
C ALA A 33 -20.35 4.77 -14.54
N ASP A 34 -19.95 5.46 -15.59
CA ASP A 34 -20.68 5.51 -16.85
C ASP A 34 -20.78 4.13 -17.54
N MET A 35 -19.87 3.19 -17.24
CA MET A 35 -19.98 1.81 -17.75
C MET A 35 -21.14 1.00 -17.13
N GLY A 36 -21.77 1.49 -16.06
CA GLY A 36 -22.96 0.88 -15.45
C GLY A 36 -22.74 -0.59 -15.04
N ILE A 37 -23.69 -1.44 -15.41
CA ILE A 37 -23.70 -2.88 -15.08
C ILE A 37 -22.53 -3.63 -15.77
N GLY A 38 -22.05 -3.13 -16.91
CA GLY A 38 -20.97 -3.77 -17.69
C GLY A 38 -19.62 -3.79 -17.00
N ARG A 39 -19.50 -3.14 -15.85
CA ARG A 39 -18.25 -2.95 -15.11
C ARG A 39 -17.81 -4.13 -14.23
N GLY A 40 -18.75 -5.00 -13.86
CA GLY A 40 -18.49 -6.19 -13.04
C GLY A 40 -18.01 -5.89 -11.60
N ALA A 41 -17.74 -6.94 -10.83
CA ALA A 41 -17.33 -6.81 -9.42
C ALA A 41 -15.97 -6.10 -9.27
N LEU A 42 -14.98 -6.43 -10.11
CA LEU A 42 -13.66 -5.77 -10.10
C LEU A 42 -13.75 -4.26 -10.31
N GLY A 43 -14.62 -3.84 -11.23
CA GLY A 43 -14.89 -2.43 -11.42
C GLY A 43 -15.56 -1.76 -10.22
N ASN A 44 -16.40 -2.48 -9.47
CA ASN A 44 -16.97 -1.96 -8.22
C ASN A 44 -15.90 -1.82 -7.13
N TRP A 45 -14.97 -2.78 -7.04
CA TRP A 45 -13.81 -2.69 -6.16
C TRP A 45 -12.94 -1.46 -6.50
N THR A 46 -12.58 -1.28 -7.77
CA THR A 46 -11.74 -0.14 -8.18
C THR A 46 -12.47 1.20 -8.06
N LEU A 47 -13.78 1.27 -8.38
CA LEU A 47 -14.58 2.47 -8.11
C LEU A 47 -14.60 2.80 -6.62
N SER A 48 -14.78 1.81 -5.74
CA SER A 48 -14.81 2.07 -4.30
C SER A 48 -13.51 2.68 -3.82
N ILE A 49 -12.36 2.17 -4.31
CA ILE A 49 -11.03 2.71 -4.02
C ILE A 49 -10.90 4.17 -4.49
N TRP A 50 -11.21 4.46 -5.76
CA TRP A 50 -11.09 5.82 -6.28
C TRP A 50 -12.05 6.81 -5.62
N CYS A 51 -13.26 6.38 -5.28
CA CYS A 51 -14.25 7.18 -4.56
C CYS A 51 -13.76 7.51 -3.13
N PHE A 52 -13.18 6.53 -2.44
CA PHE A 52 -12.58 6.74 -1.12
C PHE A 52 -11.41 7.74 -1.19
N CYS A 53 -10.50 7.58 -2.15
CA CYS A 53 -9.41 8.54 -2.38
C CYS A 53 -9.94 9.94 -2.68
N PHE A 54 -10.96 10.07 -3.53
CA PHE A 54 -11.61 11.35 -3.82
C PHE A 54 -12.19 11.99 -2.55
N ALA A 55 -12.98 11.25 -1.77
CA ALA A 55 -13.65 11.76 -0.58
C ALA A 55 -12.66 12.25 0.50
N VAL A 56 -11.62 11.47 0.78
CA VAL A 56 -10.61 11.85 1.78
C VAL A 56 -9.77 13.04 1.31
N THR A 57 -9.40 13.08 0.02
CA THR A 57 -8.68 14.25 -0.56
C THR A 57 -9.55 15.51 -0.52
N LEU A 58 -10.86 15.38 -0.75
CA LEU A 58 -11.81 16.49 -0.60
C LEU A 58 -11.85 17.00 0.84
N ILE A 59 -11.91 16.10 1.83
CA ILE A 59 -11.90 16.47 3.25
C ILE A 59 -10.60 17.19 3.59
N ILE A 60 -9.44 16.69 3.14
CA ILE A 60 -8.14 17.32 3.36
C ILE A 60 -8.10 18.72 2.75
N LEU A 61 -8.54 18.87 1.49
CA LEU A 61 -8.61 20.17 0.82
C LEU A 61 -9.51 21.16 1.57
N MET A 62 -10.69 20.70 2.02
CA MET A 62 -11.60 21.54 2.81
C MET A 62 -10.97 21.99 4.13
N LEU A 63 -10.24 21.11 4.82
CA LEU A 63 -9.52 21.46 6.04
C LEU A 63 -8.37 22.45 5.77
N GLN A 64 -7.69 22.34 4.63
CA GLN A 64 -6.64 23.29 4.23
C GLN A 64 -7.21 24.67 3.88
N ILE A 65 -8.30 24.72 3.13
CA ILE A 65 -9.00 25.98 2.82
C ILE A 65 -9.54 26.62 4.12
N TRP A 66 -10.08 25.81 5.04
CA TRP A 66 -10.53 26.31 6.34
C TRP A 66 -9.39 26.92 7.15
N LYS A 67 -8.20 26.29 7.15
CA LYS A 67 -6.99 26.83 7.78
C LYS A 67 -6.56 28.16 7.19
N LEU A 68 -6.73 28.35 5.87
CA LEU A 68 -6.43 29.62 5.21
C LEU A 68 -7.41 30.73 5.61
N MET A 69 -8.66 30.37 5.92
CA MET A 69 -9.73 31.32 6.28
C MET A 69 -9.83 31.60 7.78
N SER A 70 -9.40 30.67 8.63
CA SER A 70 -9.49 30.76 10.09
C SER A 70 -8.24 30.12 10.67
N ASP A 71 -7.50 30.83 11.53
CA ASP A 71 -6.27 30.38 12.23
C ASP A 71 -6.51 29.18 13.17
N PHE A 72 -7.04 28.08 12.64
CA PHE A 72 -7.40 26.87 13.37
C PHE A 72 -6.15 26.01 13.62
N PRO A 73 -6.02 25.39 14.80
CA PRO A 73 -4.86 24.56 15.12
C PRO A 73 -4.69 23.39 14.16
N SER A 74 -3.43 23.14 13.81
CA SER A 74 -2.98 22.16 12.83
C SER A 74 -3.49 20.74 13.13
N ILE A 75 -4.25 20.15 12.21
CA ILE A 75 -4.21 18.69 12.05
C ILE A 75 -2.76 18.31 11.71
N ARG A 76 -2.22 17.31 12.39
CA ARG A 76 -0.82 16.88 12.26
C ARG A 76 -0.54 16.47 10.81
N TYR A 77 0.39 17.17 10.13
CA TYR A 77 0.93 16.84 8.80
C TYR A 77 1.29 15.34 8.65
N LYS A 78 1.68 14.68 9.76
CA LYS A 78 1.99 13.24 9.84
C LYS A 78 0.87 12.33 9.27
N TYR A 79 -0.40 12.65 9.55
CA TYR A 79 -1.54 11.85 9.06
C TYR A 79 -1.80 12.06 7.56
N SER A 80 -1.60 13.29 7.07
CA SER A 80 -1.76 13.63 5.65
C SER A 80 -0.75 12.88 4.77
N VAL A 81 0.52 12.82 5.20
CA VAL A 81 1.58 12.10 4.48
C VAL A 81 1.27 10.61 4.39
N THR A 82 0.90 9.99 5.52
CA THR A 82 0.58 8.56 5.56
C THR A 82 -0.57 8.24 4.61
N TYR A 83 -1.61 9.07 4.62
CA TYR A 83 -2.71 8.96 3.69
C TYR A 83 -2.27 9.09 2.23
N ALA A 84 -1.46 10.10 1.89
CA ALA A 84 -0.97 10.31 0.53
C ALA A 84 -0.15 9.09 0.03
N CYS A 85 0.67 8.48 0.88
CA CYS A 85 1.37 7.23 0.56
C CYS A 85 0.40 6.08 0.24
N TYR A 86 -0.61 5.85 1.09
CA TYR A 86 -1.62 4.81 0.83
C TYR A 86 -2.46 5.11 -0.41
N ALA A 87 -2.85 6.37 -0.63
CA ALA A 87 -3.62 6.78 -1.81
C ALA A 87 -2.83 6.58 -3.11
N ALA A 88 -1.53 6.90 -3.12
CA ALA A 88 -0.64 6.60 -4.23
C ALA A 88 -0.64 5.08 -4.53
N LEU A 89 -0.37 4.27 -3.51
CA LEU A 89 -0.30 2.81 -3.66
C LEU A 89 -1.63 2.20 -4.12
N LEU A 90 -2.76 2.68 -3.58
CA LEU A 90 -4.11 2.27 -4.00
C LEU A 90 -4.42 2.66 -5.46
N CYS A 91 -4.03 3.85 -5.90
CA CYS A 91 -4.20 4.28 -7.30
C CYS A 91 -3.32 3.46 -8.26
N LEU A 92 -2.10 3.12 -7.83
CA LEU A 92 -1.19 2.26 -8.59
C LEU A 92 -1.72 0.82 -8.69
N SER A 93 -2.16 0.24 -7.57
CA SER A 93 -2.71 -1.13 -7.57
C SER A 93 -3.99 -1.23 -8.37
N ALA A 94 -4.91 -0.26 -8.23
CA ALA A 94 -6.12 -0.20 -9.04
C ALA A 94 -5.79 -0.14 -10.53
N SER A 95 -4.79 0.67 -10.94
CA SER A 95 -4.33 0.75 -12.33
C SER A 95 -3.78 -0.58 -12.85
N VAL A 96 -2.88 -1.22 -12.10
CA VAL A 96 -2.23 -2.48 -12.49
C VAL A 96 -3.24 -3.63 -12.55
N ILE A 97 -4.07 -3.78 -11.51
CA ILE A 97 -5.08 -4.85 -11.43
C ILE A 97 -6.10 -4.65 -12.55
N TYR A 98 -6.67 -3.45 -12.69
CA TYR A 98 -7.68 -3.18 -13.71
C TYR A 98 -7.15 -3.35 -15.14
N SER A 99 -5.88 -3.01 -15.39
CA SER A 99 -5.23 -3.25 -16.69
C SER A 99 -5.08 -4.74 -16.99
N THR A 100 -4.53 -5.50 -16.04
CA THR A 100 -4.15 -6.91 -16.23
C THR A 100 -5.33 -7.87 -16.21
N THR A 101 -6.38 -7.57 -15.44
CA THR A 101 -7.50 -8.51 -15.24
C THR A 101 -8.77 -8.12 -15.98
N TYR A 102 -8.94 -6.84 -16.34
CA TYR A 102 -10.16 -6.36 -17.00
C TYR A 102 -9.85 -5.91 -18.43
N VAL A 103 -9.05 -4.86 -18.63
CA VAL A 103 -8.88 -4.23 -19.95
C VAL A 103 -8.32 -5.13 -21.04
N GLN A 104 -7.41 -6.06 -20.72
CA GLN A 104 -6.85 -7.00 -21.70
C GLN A 104 -7.89 -7.92 -22.34
N PHE A 105 -9.03 -8.12 -21.67
CA PHE A 105 -10.08 -9.03 -22.10
C PHE A 105 -11.29 -8.32 -22.72
N LEU A 106 -11.32 -6.97 -22.73
CA LEU A 106 -12.40 -6.25 -23.41
C LEU A 106 -12.21 -6.24 -24.94
N PRO A 107 -13.29 -6.46 -25.71
CA PRO A 107 -13.26 -6.24 -27.14
C PRO A 107 -13.00 -4.76 -27.44
N TYR A 108 -12.40 -4.48 -28.61
CA TYR A 108 -12.21 -3.11 -29.07
C TYR A 108 -13.55 -2.38 -29.17
N GLY A 109 -13.63 -1.19 -28.56
CA GLY A 109 -14.86 -0.41 -28.51
C GLY A 109 -14.84 0.65 -27.40
N PRO A 110 -15.92 1.45 -27.29
CA PRO A 110 -15.96 2.61 -26.39
C PRO A 110 -15.80 2.26 -24.92
N TYR A 111 -16.18 1.03 -24.51
CA TYR A 111 -15.97 0.54 -23.14
C TYR A 111 -14.48 0.34 -22.81
N ARG A 112 -13.70 -0.17 -23.76
CA ARG A 112 -12.26 -0.35 -23.59
C ARG A 112 -11.54 1.00 -23.56
N ASP A 113 -11.94 1.95 -24.40
CA ASP A 113 -11.36 3.29 -24.42
C ASP A 113 -11.62 4.03 -23.10
N ARG A 114 -12.84 3.94 -22.55
CA ARG A 114 -13.17 4.49 -21.22
C ARG A 114 -12.36 3.83 -20.10
N ALA A 115 -12.18 2.52 -20.16
CA ALA A 115 -11.39 1.79 -19.17
C ALA A 115 -9.89 2.17 -19.24
N ILE A 116 -9.33 2.33 -20.44
CA ILE A 116 -7.95 2.82 -20.65
C ILE A 116 -7.81 4.25 -20.13
N ALA A 117 -8.76 5.14 -20.44
CA ALA A 117 -8.74 6.51 -19.92
C ALA A 117 -8.76 6.52 -18.39
N ALA A 118 -9.61 5.70 -17.74
CA ALA A 118 -9.64 5.59 -16.28
C ALA A 118 -8.29 5.12 -15.68
N ILE A 119 -7.61 4.17 -16.34
CA ILE A 119 -6.26 3.72 -15.95
C ILE A 119 -5.25 4.87 -16.04
N VAL A 120 -5.27 5.63 -17.14
CA VAL A 120 -4.37 6.77 -17.34
C VAL A 120 -4.58 7.82 -16.23
N PHE A 121 -5.82 8.18 -15.93
CA PHE A 121 -6.13 9.11 -14.84
C PHE A 121 -5.79 8.53 -13.45
N SER A 122 -5.91 7.22 -13.22
CA SER A 122 -5.43 6.58 -11.99
C SER A 122 -3.89 6.65 -11.86
N CYS A 123 -3.16 6.48 -12.97
CA CYS A 123 -1.70 6.65 -13.00
C CYS A 123 -1.29 8.10 -12.74
N ILE A 124 -1.99 9.07 -13.33
CA ILE A 124 -1.76 10.50 -13.06
C ILE A 124 -2.01 10.78 -11.57
N ALA A 125 -3.10 10.29 -11.00
CA ALA A 125 -3.38 10.43 -9.57
C ALA A 125 -2.26 9.84 -8.70
N PHE A 126 -1.77 8.65 -9.03
CA PHE A 126 -0.60 8.04 -8.37
C PHE A 126 0.62 8.96 -8.40
N LEU A 127 0.98 9.50 -9.57
CA LEU A 127 2.12 10.40 -9.71
C LEU A 127 1.92 11.68 -8.89
N LEU A 128 0.71 12.23 -8.85
CA LEU A 128 0.40 13.44 -8.06
C LEU A 128 0.52 13.19 -6.55
N TYR A 129 0.02 12.06 -6.04
CA TYR A 129 0.22 11.68 -4.63
C TYR A 129 1.70 11.38 -4.32
N ALA A 130 2.43 10.75 -5.24
CA ALA A 130 3.85 10.49 -5.07
C ALA A 130 4.68 11.80 -5.05
N VAL A 131 4.32 12.77 -5.89
CA VAL A 131 4.91 14.13 -5.88
C VAL A 131 4.63 14.82 -4.55
N GLU A 132 3.41 14.74 -4.01
CA GLU A 132 3.09 15.29 -2.68
C GLU A 132 4.02 14.71 -1.61
N VAL A 133 4.14 13.38 -1.55
CA VAL A 133 5.05 12.70 -0.61
C VAL A 133 6.49 13.12 -0.82
N GLY A 134 6.96 13.24 -2.07
CA GLY A 134 8.33 13.62 -2.41
C GLY A 134 8.66 15.08 -2.11
N VAL A 135 7.71 16.00 -2.32
CA VAL A 135 7.84 17.42 -1.95
C VAL A 135 7.92 17.55 -0.45
N ILE A 136 7.01 16.90 0.28
CA ILE A 136 7.00 16.91 1.75
C ILE A 136 8.32 16.30 2.26
N TRP A 137 8.75 15.16 1.70
CA TRP A 137 10.04 14.53 2.02
C TRP A 137 11.20 15.50 1.90
N ARG A 138 11.30 16.21 0.78
CA ARG A 138 12.38 17.18 0.56
C ARG A 138 12.34 18.32 1.58
N VAL A 139 11.17 18.90 1.83
CA VAL A 139 11.01 20.05 2.75
C VAL A 139 11.43 19.68 4.17
N PHE A 140 11.04 18.49 4.64
CA PHE A 140 11.43 17.97 5.94
C PHE A 140 12.88 17.46 5.99
N TRP A 141 13.48 17.06 4.88
CA TRP A 141 14.92 16.74 4.85
C TRP A 141 15.78 17.99 5.13
N PHE A 142 15.33 19.17 4.70
CA PHE A 142 16.03 20.43 4.92
C PHE A 142 15.61 21.18 6.20
N SER A 143 14.48 20.82 6.81
CA SER A 143 14.01 21.37 8.07
C SER A 143 14.36 20.36 9.16
N ASP A 144 15.14 20.74 10.17
CA ASP A 144 15.72 19.89 11.24
C ASP A 144 14.67 19.27 12.21
N VAL A 145 13.47 18.95 11.72
CA VAL A 145 12.29 18.46 12.44
C VAL A 145 11.91 17.10 11.87
N THR A 146 12.18 16.03 12.61
CA THR A 146 11.96 14.64 12.17
C THR A 146 10.48 14.25 12.24
N CYS A 147 9.84 14.10 11.07
CA CYS A 147 8.56 13.37 10.96
C CYS A 147 8.85 11.90 10.63
N TYR A 148 8.54 10.97 11.54
CA TYR A 148 8.92 9.55 11.40
C TYR A 148 8.34 8.83 10.16
N VAL A 149 7.12 9.15 9.72
CA VAL A 149 6.54 8.57 8.46
C VAL A 149 7.40 8.91 7.24
N LEU A 150 8.14 10.02 7.34
CA LEU A 150 9.10 10.51 6.38
C LEU A 150 10.53 10.01 6.67
N THR A 151 10.64 8.89 7.37
CA THR A 151 11.90 8.16 7.51
C THR A 151 11.80 6.87 6.71
N VAL A 152 12.96 6.38 6.23
CA VAL A 152 13.07 5.13 5.47
C VAL A 152 12.28 3.96 6.13
N PRO A 153 12.38 3.70 7.45
CA PRO A 153 11.61 2.62 8.08
C PRO A 153 10.09 2.88 8.10
N GLY A 154 9.66 4.14 8.23
CA GLY A 154 8.24 4.50 8.17
C GLY A 154 7.61 4.16 6.81
N LEU A 155 8.30 4.49 5.72
CA LEU A 155 7.86 4.15 4.36
C LEU A 155 7.86 2.64 4.11
N LEU A 156 8.88 1.92 4.61
CA LEU A 156 8.94 0.46 4.55
C LEU A 156 7.74 -0.17 5.27
N LYS A 157 7.36 0.32 6.46
CA LYS A 157 6.16 -0.16 7.16
C LYS A 157 4.87 0.06 6.38
N VAL A 158 4.72 1.20 5.71
CA VAL A 158 3.55 1.47 4.85
C VAL A 158 3.50 0.50 3.66
N LEU A 159 4.65 0.22 3.05
CA LEU A 159 4.74 -0.77 1.96
C LEU A 159 4.44 -2.18 2.47
N GLU A 160 4.98 -2.58 3.62
CA GLU A 160 4.76 -3.89 4.22
C GLU A 160 3.27 -4.17 4.49
N THR A 161 2.58 -3.22 5.13
CA THR A 161 1.14 -3.33 5.44
C THR A 161 0.30 -3.27 4.17
N PHE A 162 0.66 -2.42 3.21
CA PHE A 162 -0.04 -2.33 1.93
C PHE A 162 0.05 -3.63 1.13
N THR A 163 1.26 -4.20 0.99
CA THR A 163 1.47 -5.48 0.30
C THR A 163 0.70 -6.60 1.00
N ALA A 164 0.68 -6.65 2.33
CA ALA A 164 -0.14 -7.60 3.07
C ALA A 164 -1.65 -7.43 2.81
N CYS A 165 -2.17 -6.20 2.73
CA CYS A 165 -3.56 -5.94 2.34
C CYS A 165 -3.88 -6.47 0.94
N VAL A 166 -2.97 -6.28 -0.02
CA VAL A 166 -3.14 -6.83 -1.38
C VAL A 166 -3.13 -8.36 -1.36
N ILE A 167 -2.26 -8.99 -0.56
CA ILE A 167 -2.26 -10.45 -0.35
C ILE A 167 -3.63 -10.91 0.18
N PHE A 168 -4.19 -10.24 1.20
CA PHE A 168 -5.52 -10.59 1.72
C PHE A 168 -6.63 -10.46 0.68
N ALA A 169 -6.56 -9.43 -0.18
CA ALA A 169 -7.51 -9.26 -1.27
C ALA A 169 -7.50 -10.46 -2.23
N PHE A 170 -6.32 -11.01 -2.54
CA PHE A 170 -6.19 -12.21 -3.39
C PHE A 170 -6.58 -13.52 -2.67
N ILE A 171 -6.42 -13.59 -1.34
CA ILE A 171 -6.74 -14.80 -0.54
C ILE A 171 -8.23 -14.87 -0.13
N SER A 172 -8.97 -13.75 -0.18
CA SER A 172 -10.37 -13.63 0.27
C SER A 172 -11.33 -14.69 -0.31
N ASN A 173 -11.01 -15.28 -1.45
CA ASN A 173 -11.70 -16.46 -2.00
C ASN A 173 -11.34 -17.73 -1.20
N THR A 174 -11.93 -17.83 -0.01
CA THR A 174 -11.65 -18.84 1.03
C THR A 174 -12.02 -20.28 0.70
N SER A 175 -12.77 -20.51 -0.39
CA SER A 175 -13.23 -21.85 -0.80
C SER A 175 -12.11 -22.81 -1.22
N LEU A 176 -10.92 -22.30 -1.56
CA LEU A 176 -9.81 -23.09 -2.10
C LEU A 176 -8.77 -23.54 -1.05
N TYR A 177 -8.79 -22.98 0.17
CA TYR A 177 -7.64 -23.04 1.09
C TYR A 177 -7.93 -23.77 2.41
N HIS A 178 -9.17 -24.25 2.59
CA HIS A 178 -9.63 -24.75 3.87
C HIS A 178 -9.04 -26.11 4.27
N ASP A 179 -8.56 -26.91 3.31
CA ASP A 179 -8.24 -28.32 3.56
C ASP A 179 -6.77 -28.60 3.88
N GLN A 180 -5.86 -27.63 3.73
CA GLN A 180 -4.42 -27.84 3.96
C GLN A 180 -3.86 -27.00 5.13
N PRO A 181 -3.23 -27.63 6.14
CA PRO A 181 -2.71 -26.92 7.31
C PRO A 181 -1.57 -25.95 6.98
N ALA A 182 -0.76 -26.25 5.97
CA ALA A 182 0.35 -25.38 5.54
C ALA A 182 -0.15 -24.04 4.97
N LEU A 183 -1.28 -24.04 4.25
CA LEU A 183 -1.87 -22.81 3.72
C LEU A 183 -2.50 -21.97 4.84
N ARG A 184 -3.12 -22.62 5.84
CA ARG A 184 -3.59 -21.93 7.06
C ARG A 184 -2.43 -21.26 7.81
N TRP A 185 -1.27 -21.92 7.88
CA TRP A 185 -0.06 -21.31 8.45
C TRP A 185 0.39 -20.08 7.68
N CYS A 186 0.37 -20.10 6.35
CA CYS A 186 0.72 -18.93 5.53
C CYS A 186 -0.24 -17.75 5.81
N VAL A 187 -1.54 -17.99 5.90
CA VAL A 187 -2.52 -16.95 6.25
C VAL A 187 -2.27 -16.40 7.66
N ALA A 188 -1.94 -17.26 8.62
CA ALA A 188 -1.57 -16.85 9.97
C ALA A 188 -0.31 -15.98 9.97
N VAL A 189 0.73 -16.35 9.21
CA VAL A 189 1.95 -15.55 9.02
C VAL A 189 1.61 -14.15 8.52
N TYR A 190 0.82 -14.04 7.44
CA TYR A 190 0.44 -12.74 6.87
C TYR A 190 -0.32 -11.90 7.90
N THR A 191 -1.21 -12.51 8.67
CA THR A 191 -2.02 -11.83 9.70
C THR A 191 -1.17 -11.33 10.87
N ILE A 192 -0.30 -12.18 11.41
CA ILE A 192 0.58 -11.83 12.53
C ILE A 192 1.50 -10.67 12.13
N CYS A 193 2.15 -10.78 10.98
CA CYS A 193 3.08 -9.76 10.52
C CYS A 193 2.37 -8.45 10.15
N PHE A 194 1.16 -8.51 9.58
CA PHE A 194 0.33 -7.34 9.33
C PHE A 194 -0.05 -6.62 10.62
N LEU A 195 -0.56 -7.34 11.61
CA LEU A 195 -0.91 -6.76 12.92
C LEU A 195 0.31 -6.14 13.59
N GLN A 196 1.45 -6.81 13.54
CA GLN A 196 2.70 -6.29 14.06
C GLN A 196 3.12 -4.99 13.38
N ALA A 197 3.13 -4.94 12.04
CA ALA A 197 3.49 -3.75 11.28
C ALA A 197 2.47 -2.60 11.51
N ALA A 198 1.18 -2.92 11.62
CA ALA A 198 0.14 -1.96 11.94
C ALA A 198 0.31 -1.36 13.34
N VAL A 199 0.61 -2.17 14.36
CA VAL A 199 0.88 -1.68 15.73
C VAL A 199 2.10 -0.76 15.72
N VAL A 200 3.18 -1.15 15.04
CA VAL A 200 4.37 -0.29 14.88
C VAL A 200 4.00 1.04 14.22
N LEU A 201 3.24 1.01 13.12
CA LEU A 201 2.80 2.21 12.41
C LEU A 201 1.96 3.12 13.33
N VAL A 202 1.03 2.57 14.13
CA VAL A 202 0.21 3.35 15.07
C VAL A 202 1.06 3.94 16.21
N LEU A 203 1.99 3.17 16.78
CA LEU A 203 2.89 3.66 17.85
C LEU A 203 3.72 4.86 17.37
N ASN A 204 4.24 4.78 16.14
CA ASN A 204 5.00 5.85 15.49
C ASN A 204 4.14 7.08 15.15
N LEU A 205 2.89 6.88 14.72
CA LEU A 205 1.96 7.98 14.45
C LEU A 205 1.47 8.66 15.74
N GLY A 206 1.38 7.90 16.83
CA GLY A 206 0.90 8.35 18.13
C GLY A 206 1.93 9.08 18.98
N ASP A 207 3.20 9.15 18.54
CA ASP A 207 4.34 9.63 19.35
C ASP A 207 4.49 8.85 20.67
N CYS A 208 4.02 7.59 20.73
CA CYS A 208 3.96 6.76 21.94
C CYS A 208 5.26 5.97 22.23
N GLU A 209 6.36 6.31 21.55
CA GLU A 209 7.63 5.58 21.58
C GLU A 209 8.22 5.45 23.00
N TYR A 210 8.02 6.47 23.84
CA TYR A 210 8.57 6.57 25.20
C TYR A 210 7.83 5.72 26.25
N ARG A 211 6.75 5.02 25.88
CA ARG A 211 5.93 4.22 26.81
C ARG A 211 6.42 2.77 26.95
N LEU A 212 7.37 2.34 26.13
CA LEU A 212 7.91 0.99 26.13
C LEU A 212 9.07 0.84 27.14
N PRO A 213 9.11 -0.26 27.92
CA PRO A 213 10.19 -0.53 28.88
C PRO A 213 11.52 -0.96 28.24
N ILE A 214 11.53 -1.21 26.93
CA ILE A 214 12.69 -1.69 26.15
C ILE A 214 13.11 -0.60 25.16
N PRO A 215 14.42 -0.43 24.85
CA PRO A 215 14.86 0.50 23.81
C PRO A 215 14.16 0.23 22.47
N PHE A 216 13.48 1.25 21.96
CA PHE A 216 12.65 1.14 20.75
C PHE A 216 13.39 0.52 19.53
N PRO A 217 14.66 0.85 19.23
CA PRO A 217 15.38 0.23 18.11
C PRO A 217 15.60 -1.28 18.25
N ILE A 218 15.85 -1.77 19.48
CA ILE A 218 16.07 -3.20 19.76
C ILE A 218 14.74 -3.95 19.63
N PHE A 219 13.65 -3.35 20.13
CA PHE A 219 12.31 -3.89 19.98
C PHE A 219 11.91 -4.04 18.50
N GLN A 220 12.14 -2.99 17.70
CA GLN A 220 11.90 -3.02 16.24
C GLN A 220 12.74 -4.08 15.54
N LEU A 221 14.04 -4.17 15.87
CA LEU A 221 14.93 -5.18 15.29
C LEU A 221 14.41 -6.61 15.53
N GLY A 222 14.01 -6.92 16.77
CA GLY A 222 13.47 -8.24 17.12
C GLY A 222 12.16 -8.56 16.40
N LEU A 223 11.25 -7.59 16.32
CA LEU A 223 9.98 -7.72 15.59
C LEU A 223 10.22 -7.95 14.09
N THR A 224 11.07 -7.14 13.45
CA THR A 224 11.35 -7.29 12.02
C THR A 224 12.09 -8.59 11.72
N LEU A 225 12.99 -9.05 12.59
CA LEU A 225 13.63 -10.37 12.46
C LEU A 225 12.59 -11.51 12.51
N LEU A 226 11.64 -11.45 13.44
CA LEU A 226 10.55 -12.41 13.53
C LEU A 226 9.73 -12.43 12.23
N SER A 227 9.38 -11.26 11.69
CA SER A 227 8.65 -11.15 10.42
C SER A 227 9.42 -11.77 9.24
N VAL A 228 10.73 -11.53 9.15
CA VAL A 228 11.58 -12.14 8.10
C VAL A 228 11.53 -13.66 8.17
N LEU A 229 11.67 -14.24 9.37
CA LEU A 229 11.61 -15.70 9.55
C LEU A 229 10.23 -16.27 9.18
N LEU A 230 9.16 -15.61 9.61
CA LEU A 230 7.79 -16.02 9.29
C LEU A 230 7.53 -15.93 7.77
N TYR A 231 7.86 -14.82 7.12
CA TYR A 231 7.70 -14.66 5.67
C TYR A 231 8.58 -15.61 4.86
N ALA A 232 9.79 -15.93 5.32
CA ALA A 232 10.63 -16.94 4.69
C ALA A 232 9.95 -18.32 4.73
N SER A 233 9.30 -18.68 5.85
CA SER A 233 8.52 -19.91 5.94
C SER A 233 7.32 -19.92 4.96
N ALA A 234 6.60 -18.80 4.84
CA ALA A 234 5.48 -18.67 3.92
C ALA A 234 5.94 -18.71 2.45
N LEU A 235 7.08 -18.10 2.13
CA LEU A 235 7.66 -18.11 0.79
C LEU A 235 8.06 -19.52 0.32
N VAL A 236 8.41 -20.42 1.24
CA VAL A 236 8.69 -21.83 0.89
C VAL A 236 7.40 -22.64 0.84
N LEU A 237 6.55 -22.53 1.87
CA LEU A 237 5.35 -23.36 2.00
C LEU A 237 4.28 -23.02 0.96
N TRP A 238 4.05 -21.74 0.67
CA TRP A 238 3.01 -21.32 -0.27
C TRP A 238 3.22 -21.92 -1.67
N PRO A 239 4.34 -21.68 -2.38
CA PRO A 239 4.51 -22.24 -3.72
C PRO A 239 4.63 -23.77 -3.72
N LEU A 240 5.22 -24.37 -2.68
CA LEU A 240 5.33 -25.82 -2.57
C LEU A 240 3.94 -26.48 -2.60
N TYR A 241 3.02 -26.01 -1.76
CA TYR A 241 1.68 -26.59 -1.69
C TYR A 241 0.76 -26.16 -2.85
N GLN A 242 1.03 -25.01 -3.49
CA GLN A 242 0.20 -24.51 -4.59
C GLN A 242 0.60 -25.05 -5.97
N PHE A 243 1.88 -25.35 -6.21
CA PHE A 243 2.40 -25.69 -7.54
C PHE A 243 3.01 -27.10 -7.64
N ASP A 244 3.36 -27.79 -6.54
CA ASP A 244 3.93 -29.14 -6.63
C ASP A 244 2.83 -30.21 -6.68
N GLU A 245 2.77 -30.96 -7.78
CA GLU A 245 1.82 -32.06 -7.99
C GLU A 245 1.89 -33.12 -6.89
N LYS A 246 3.08 -33.36 -6.31
CA LYS A 246 3.30 -34.40 -5.31
C LYS A 246 2.53 -34.16 -4.01
N VAL A 247 2.19 -32.91 -3.72
CA VAL A 247 1.40 -32.48 -2.56
C VAL A 247 0.01 -31.99 -2.95
N GLY A 248 -0.43 -32.26 -4.19
CA GLY A 248 -1.76 -31.91 -4.71
C GLY A 248 -1.86 -30.49 -5.27
N GLY A 249 -0.73 -29.83 -5.55
CA GLY A 249 -0.66 -28.54 -6.23
C GLY A 249 -0.95 -28.63 -7.74
N GLN A 250 -1.08 -27.48 -8.38
CA GLN A 250 -1.33 -27.33 -9.82
C GLN A 250 -0.17 -26.54 -10.47
N PRO A 251 0.82 -27.20 -11.09
CA PRO A 251 1.99 -26.51 -11.64
C PRO A 251 1.65 -25.66 -12.86
N GLN A 252 0.73 -26.14 -13.71
CA GLN A 252 0.50 -25.58 -15.03
C GLN A 252 -0.78 -24.74 -15.08
N ARG A 253 -0.68 -23.50 -15.57
CA ARG A 253 -1.86 -22.64 -15.79
C ARG A 253 -2.89 -23.27 -16.72
N SER A 254 -2.44 -23.98 -17.75
CA SER A 254 -3.31 -24.58 -18.78
C SER A 254 -4.04 -25.84 -18.33
N SER A 255 -3.64 -26.47 -17.22
CA SER A 255 -4.35 -27.63 -16.65
C SER A 255 -5.47 -27.22 -15.70
N ASP A 256 -5.56 -25.95 -15.32
CA ASP A 256 -6.62 -25.44 -14.47
C ASP A 256 -7.90 -25.20 -15.28
N VAL A 257 -8.84 -26.15 -15.19
CA VAL A 257 -10.12 -26.12 -15.90
C VAL A 257 -10.94 -24.89 -15.52
N ASN A 258 -10.78 -24.34 -14.32
CA ASN A 258 -11.48 -23.12 -13.90
C ASN A 258 -10.96 -21.85 -14.59
N CYS A 259 -9.75 -21.89 -15.16
CA CYS A 259 -9.22 -20.78 -15.96
C CYS A 259 -9.72 -20.80 -17.41
N SER A 260 -10.30 -21.91 -17.86
CA SER A 260 -10.92 -22.04 -19.20
C SER A 260 -12.39 -21.60 -19.22
N ILE A 261 -13.07 -21.59 -18.07
CA ILE A 261 -14.45 -21.12 -17.91
C ILE A 261 -14.45 -19.63 -17.59
N MET A 262 -14.03 -18.83 -18.56
CA MET A 262 -14.11 -17.37 -18.52
C MET A 262 -15.58 -16.95 -18.68
N GLY A 263 -16.37 -17.11 -17.61
CA GLY A 263 -17.83 -16.89 -17.66
C GLY A 263 -18.56 -16.92 -16.31
N ASP A 264 -17.91 -17.22 -15.19
CA ASP A 264 -18.54 -17.14 -13.88
C ASP A 264 -18.43 -15.71 -13.31
N PRO A 265 -19.55 -15.00 -13.05
CA PRO A 265 -19.55 -13.66 -12.46
C PRO A 265 -18.97 -13.57 -11.04
N ASN A 266 -18.48 -14.67 -10.45
CA ASN A 266 -17.76 -14.67 -9.17
C ASN A 266 -16.23 -14.83 -9.28
N TYR A 267 -15.67 -15.30 -10.42
CA TYR A 267 -14.23 -15.61 -10.54
C TYR A 267 -13.61 -14.88 -11.75
N TYR A 268 -13.29 -13.59 -11.56
CA TYR A 268 -12.73 -12.74 -12.62
C TYR A 268 -11.21 -12.88 -12.82
N VAL A 269 -10.50 -13.50 -11.88
CA VAL A 269 -9.06 -13.80 -11.98
C VAL A 269 -8.90 -15.30 -11.89
N CYS A 270 -8.20 -15.88 -12.88
CA CYS A 270 -7.86 -17.30 -12.90
C CYS A 270 -7.23 -17.72 -11.55
N PRO A 271 -7.75 -18.77 -10.87
CA PRO A 271 -7.22 -19.19 -9.58
C PRO A 271 -5.71 -19.44 -9.57
N TRP A 272 -5.17 -19.97 -10.68
CA TRP A 272 -3.72 -20.11 -10.86
C TRP A 272 -3.00 -18.76 -10.83
N ASP A 273 -3.53 -17.74 -11.53
CA ASP A 273 -2.98 -16.38 -11.52
C ASP A 273 -3.04 -15.74 -10.12
N GLN A 274 -4.10 -16.03 -9.34
CA GLN A 274 -4.20 -15.58 -7.95
C GLN A 274 -3.11 -16.22 -7.07
N ARG A 275 -2.87 -17.54 -7.20
CA ARG A 275 -1.81 -18.25 -6.45
C ARG A 275 -0.42 -17.70 -6.79
N LEU A 276 -0.18 -17.41 -8.06
CA LEU A 276 1.06 -16.78 -8.53
C LEU A 276 1.21 -15.38 -7.95
N ALA A 277 0.15 -14.55 -8.00
CA ALA A 277 0.16 -13.21 -7.45
C ALA A 277 0.51 -13.22 -5.95
N VAL A 278 -0.10 -14.10 -5.15
CA VAL A 278 0.24 -14.24 -3.73
C VAL A 278 1.70 -14.64 -3.53
N THR A 279 2.23 -15.55 -4.35
CA THR A 279 3.65 -15.96 -4.27
C THR A 279 4.59 -14.79 -4.52
N VAL A 280 4.34 -14.03 -5.59
CA VAL A 280 5.14 -12.85 -5.96
C VAL A 280 5.05 -11.78 -4.88
N LEU A 281 3.84 -11.48 -4.39
CA LEU A 281 3.63 -10.50 -3.32
C LEU A 281 4.28 -10.93 -2.01
N THR A 282 4.30 -12.23 -1.69
CA THR A 282 4.99 -12.77 -0.52
C THR A 282 6.50 -12.58 -0.62
N ALA A 283 7.08 -12.81 -1.80
CA ALA A 283 8.49 -12.55 -2.06
C ALA A 283 8.82 -11.05 -1.95
N ILE A 284 8.00 -10.19 -2.55
CA ILE A 284 8.15 -8.73 -2.44
C ILE A 284 8.08 -8.30 -0.98
N ASN A 285 7.11 -8.81 -0.21
CA ASN A 285 6.97 -8.42 1.19
C ASN A 285 8.14 -8.90 2.05
N LEU A 286 8.66 -10.10 1.79
CA LEU A 286 9.88 -10.58 2.44
C LEU A 286 11.06 -9.65 2.15
N LEU A 287 11.24 -9.18 0.92
CA LEU A 287 12.30 -8.22 0.58
C LEU A 287 12.15 -6.89 1.33
N LEU A 288 10.92 -6.40 1.51
CA LEU A 288 10.64 -5.21 2.32
C LEU A 288 11.05 -5.42 3.78
N TYR A 289 10.66 -6.54 4.39
CA TYR A 289 11.07 -6.89 5.75
C TYR A 289 12.58 -7.07 5.90
N VAL A 290 13.26 -7.63 4.88
CA VAL A 290 14.73 -7.75 4.88
C VAL A 290 15.40 -6.37 4.79
N ALA A 291 14.89 -5.47 3.94
CA ALA A 291 15.41 -4.11 3.85
C ALA A 291 15.22 -3.35 5.19
N ASP A 292 14.06 -3.51 5.84
CA ASP A 292 13.81 -2.93 7.16
C ASP A 292 14.73 -3.55 8.22
N LEU A 293 14.97 -4.87 8.17
CA LEU A 293 15.88 -5.56 9.08
C LEU A 293 17.30 -4.99 8.98
N VAL A 294 17.80 -4.82 7.75
CA VAL A 294 19.13 -4.25 7.48
C VAL A 294 19.21 -2.82 8.01
N PHE A 295 18.15 -2.02 7.82
CA PHE A 295 18.11 -0.67 8.36
C PHE A 295 18.22 -0.65 9.89
N TRP A 296 17.44 -1.47 10.58
CA TRP A 296 17.48 -1.55 12.04
C TRP A 296 18.79 -2.14 12.57
N SER A 297 19.37 -3.13 11.89
CA SER A 297 20.66 -3.69 12.30
C SER A 297 21.77 -2.63 12.24
N CYS A 298 21.82 -1.85 11.16
CA CYS A 298 22.79 -0.77 11.01
C CYS A 298 22.60 0.31 12.09
N ARG A 299 21.34 0.68 12.38
CA ARG A 299 21.02 1.65 13.44
C ARG A 299 21.46 1.19 14.82
N VAL A 300 21.25 -0.08 15.15
CA VAL A 300 21.66 -0.64 16.45
C VAL A 300 23.17 -0.74 16.54
N SER A 301 23.88 -1.14 15.48
CA SER A 301 25.35 -1.19 15.46
C SER A 301 25.98 0.19 15.72
N VAL A 302 25.50 1.24 15.04
CA VAL A 302 26.02 2.61 15.25
C VAL A 302 25.71 3.12 16.65
N GLY A 303 24.56 2.76 17.23
CA GLY A 303 24.20 3.12 18.61
C GLY A 303 25.05 2.43 19.69
N THR A 304 25.86 1.43 19.33
CA THR A 304 26.81 0.77 20.26
C THR A 304 28.23 1.33 20.20
N GLU A 305 28.53 2.21 19.24
CA GLU A 305 29.84 2.86 19.06
C GLU A 305 29.89 4.25 19.73
N ASP A 306 29.60 4.34 21.03
CA ASP A 306 29.99 5.53 21.80
C ASP A 306 31.53 5.54 21.98
N PRO A 307 32.22 6.69 21.78
CA PRO A 307 33.68 6.76 21.87
C PRO A 307 34.17 6.48 23.29
N PRO A 308 35.41 5.96 23.47
CA PRO A 308 35.95 5.72 24.80
C PRO A 308 36.00 7.02 25.58
N ARG A 309 35.30 7.04 26.71
CA ARG A 309 35.44 8.07 27.74
C ARG A 309 36.88 8.05 28.26
N GLY A 310 37.64 9.05 27.85
CA GLY A 310 38.76 9.60 28.62
C GLY A 310 40.12 9.01 28.30
N SER A 311 40.98 9.89 27.77
CA SER A 311 42.23 10.27 28.44
C SER A 311 42.47 11.75 28.20
#